data_AF-A0A1R1YFE0-F1
#
_entry.id   AF-A0A1R1YFE0-F1
#
_cell.length_a   1.000
_cell.length_b   1.000
_cell.length_c   1.000
_cell.angle_alpha   90.00
_cell.angle_beta   90.00
_cell.angle_gamma   90.00
#
_symmetry.space_group_name_H-M   'P 1'
#
loop_
_entity.id
_entity.type
_entity.pdbx_description
1 polymer ?
#
loop_
_entity_poly.entity_id
_entity_poly.type
_entity_poly.pdbx_seq_one_letter_code
_entity_poly.pdbx_strand_id
1 'polypeptide(L)' 'ILGERDKIVREQWIKLMETRIVREKLEECYLKEGVNHFDNCRELALRYLDEFPKTRIEGWYKLPKPE' A
#
# COMPACT_ATOMS: atom_id res chain seq x y z
N ILE A 1 -10.69 21.14 12.71
CA ILE A 1 -11.72 20.17 12.26
C ILE A 1 -11.62 19.88 10.75
N LEU A 2 -11.88 20.81 9.82
CA LEU A 2 -11.86 20.50 8.38
C LEU A 2 -10.47 20.06 7.88
N GLY A 3 -9.42 20.83 8.17
CA GLY A 3 -8.05 20.47 7.74
C GLY A 3 -7.50 19.17 8.34
N GLU A 4 -8.02 18.76 9.50
CA GLU A 4 -7.64 17.50 10.15
C GLU A 4 -8.30 16.29 9.49
N ARG A 5 -9.58 16.43 9.10
CA ARG A 5 -10.26 15.44 8.25
C ARG A 5 -9.55 15.28 6.91
N ASP A 6 -9.11 16.37 6.30
CA ASP A 6 -8.36 16.33 5.03
C ASP A 6 -6.98 15.70 5.20
N LYS A 7 -6.31 15.92 6.35
CA LYS A 7 -5.03 15.29 6.66
C LYS A 7 -5.17 13.77 6.75
N ILE A 8 -6.18 13.29 7.46
CA ILE A 8 -6.49 11.85 7.60
C ILE A 8 -6.69 11.19 6.23
N VAL A 9 -7.52 11.80 5.37
CA VAL A 9 -7.80 11.23 4.05
C VAL A 9 -6.53 11.23 3.18
N ARG A 10 -5.72 12.30 3.25
CA ARG A 10 -4.43 12.35 2.53
C ARG A 10 -3.46 11.27 2.98
N GLU A 11 -3.36 10.99 4.28
CA GLU A 11 -2.52 9.91 4.80
C GLU A 11 -2.96 8.52 4.32
N GLN A 12 -4.28 8.28 4.22
CA GLN A 12 -4.80 7.04 3.63
C GLN A 12 -4.40 6.91 2.15
N TRP A 13 -4.49 8.01 1.38
CA TRP A 13 -4.03 8.03 -0.01
C TRP A 13 -2.53 7.80 -0.14
N ILE A 14 -1.70 8.40 0.72
CA ILE A 14 -0.25 8.20 0.72
C ILE A 14 0.08 6.72 0.89
N LYS A 15 -0.51 6.06 1.89
CA LYS A 15 -0.32 4.61 2.12
C LYS A 15 -0.74 3.78 0.90
N LEU A 16 -1.88 4.09 0.28
CA LEU A 16 -2.31 3.41 -0.93
C LEU A 16 -1.31 3.59 -2.09
N MET A 17 -0.77 4.79 -2.25
CA MET A 17 0.24 5.08 -3.29
C MET A 17 1.57 4.36 -3.00
N GLU A 18 1.98 4.23 -1.74
CA GLU A 18 3.14 3.43 -1.36
C GLU A 18 2.95 1.95 -1.75
N THR A 19 1.80 1.35 -1.43
CA THR A 19 1.49 -0.03 -1.85
C THR A 19 1.44 -0.18 -3.38
N ARG A 20 0.96 0.84 -4.11
CA ARG A 20 1.00 0.83 -5.58
C ARG A 20 2.42 0.76 -6.13
N ILE A 21 3.36 1.50 -5.53
CA ILE A 21 4.78 1.45 -5.91
C ILE A 21 5.35 0.04 -5.67
N VAL A 22 4.98 -0.61 -4.56
CA VAL A 22 5.40 -2.01 -4.29
C VAL A 22 4.85 -2.94 -5.37
N ARG A 23 3.59 -2.77 -5.76
CA ARG A 23 2.96 -3.56 -6.84
C ARG A 23 3.66 -3.38 -8.18
N GLU A 24 3.98 -2.14 -8.57
CA GLU A 24 4.69 -1.83 -9.81
C GLU A 24 6.10 -2.46 -9.82
N LYS A 25 6.84 -2.33 -8.71
CA LYS A 25 8.14 -3.01 -8.57
C LYS A 25 8.04 -4.52 -8.63
N LEU A 26 6.97 -5.09 -8.07
CA LEU A 26 6.70 -6.51 -8.15
C LEU A 26 6.45 -6.93 -9.61
N GLU A 27 5.58 -6.23 -10.33
CA GLU A 27 5.31 -6.46 -11.76
C GLU A 27 6.60 -6.38 -12.59
N GLU A 28 7.44 -5.38 -12.37
CA GLU A 28 8.75 -5.27 -13.01
C GLU A 28 9.67 -6.45 -12.69
N CYS A 29 9.70 -6.89 -11.43
CA CYS A 29 10.51 -8.04 -11.02
C CYS A 29 10.06 -9.32 -11.73
N TYR A 30 8.76 -9.58 -11.79
CA TYR A 30 8.20 -10.71 -12.52
C TYR A 30 8.58 -10.69 -14.01
N LEU A 31 8.55 -9.51 -14.64
CA LEU A 31 8.95 -9.34 -16.05
C LEU A 31 10.45 -9.57 -16.27
N LYS A 32 11.31 -9.16 -15.34
CA LYS A 32 12.77 -9.27 -15.44
C LYS A 32 13.27 -10.69 -15.14
N GLU A 33 12.74 -11.31 -14.10
CA GLU A 33 13.25 -12.57 -13.56
C GLU A 33 12.71 -13.82 -14.27
N GLY A 34 11.56 -13.71 -14.94
CA GLY A 34 10.94 -14.84 -15.64
C GLY A 34 10.77 -16.04 -14.70
N VAL A 35 11.34 -17.19 -15.04
CA VAL A 35 11.22 -18.42 -14.23
C VAL A 35 11.80 -18.31 -12.81
N ASN A 36 12.71 -17.36 -12.55
CA ASN A 36 13.37 -17.18 -11.25
C ASN A 36 12.57 -16.31 -10.27
N HIS A 37 11.38 -15.85 -10.64
CA HIS A 37 10.60 -14.90 -9.83
C HIS A 37 10.26 -15.44 -8.41
N PHE A 38 10.24 -16.75 -8.21
CA PHE A 38 9.89 -17.37 -6.92
C PHE A 38 10.87 -17.04 -5.81
N ASP A 39 12.15 -16.90 -6.13
CA ASP A 39 13.19 -16.54 -5.16
C ASP A 39 13.43 -15.03 -5.18
N ASN A 40 13.62 -14.46 -6.37
CA ASN A 40 14.06 -13.08 -6.53
C ASN A 40 12.97 -12.03 -6.23
N CYS A 41 11.69 -12.36 -6.47
CA CYS A 41 10.58 -11.44 -6.22
C CYS A 41 9.83 -11.71 -4.90
N ARG A 42 10.27 -12.71 -4.12
CA ARG A 42 9.57 -13.18 -2.91
C ARG A 42 9.35 -12.07 -1.89
N GLU A 43 10.36 -11.25 -1.64
CA GLU A 43 10.28 -10.18 -0.64
C GLU A 43 9.23 -9.13 -1.04
N LEU A 44 9.24 -8.70 -2.30
CA LEU A 44 8.25 -7.75 -2.83
C LEU A 44 6.83 -8.33 -2.78
N ALA A 45 6.68 -9.63 -3.07
CA ALA A 45 5.39 -10.31 -3.00
C ALA A 45 4.86 -10.36 -1.56
N LEU A 46 5.69 -10.76 -0.59
CA LEU A 46 5.31 -10.81 0.81
C LEU A 46 4.95 -9.42 1.35
N ARG A 47 5.74 -8.41 1.00
CA ARG A 47 5.46 -7.02 1.37
C ARG A 47 4.14 -6.53 0.81
N TYR A 48 3.87 -6.78 -0.48
CA TYR A 48 2.61 -6.39 -1.11
C TYR A 48 1.41 -7.08 -0.44
N LEU A 49 1.52 -8.37 -0.13
CA LEU A 49 0.45 -9.14 0.52
C LEU A 49 0.18 -8.69 1.96
N ASP A 50 1.21 -8.21 2.67
CA ASP A 50 1.04 -7.64 4.02
C ASP A 50 0.42 -6.23 3.98
N GLU A 51 0.84 -5.39 3.04
CA GLU A 51 0.42 -3.98 2.97
C GLU A 51 -0.97 -3.81 2.33
N PHE A 52 -1.26 -4.50 1.23
CA PHE A 52 -2.47 -4.29 0.41
C PHE A 52 -3.81 -4.35 1.18
N PRO A 53 -4.02 -5.30 2.12
CA PRO A 53 -5.26 -5.34 2.90
C PRO A 53 -5.43 -4.12 3.82
N LYS A 54 -4.33 -3.47 4.21
CA LYS A 54 -4.29 -2.37 5.20
C LYS A 54 -4.44 -0.99 4.57
N THR A 55 -4.28 -0.85 3.26
CA THR A 55 -4.25 0.45 2.57
C THR A 55 -5.58 0.87 1.94
N ARG A 56 -6.66 0.15 2.27
CA ARG A 56 -8.01 0.52 1.85
C ARG A 56 -8.39 1.90 2.40
N ILE A 57 -8.93 2.75 1.52
CA ILE A 57 -9.46 4.06 1.91
C ILE A 57 -10.82 3.87 2.59
N GLU A 58 -10.90 4.34 3.82
CA GLU A 58 -12.05 4.17 4.71
C GLU A 58 -12.76 5.49 5.04
N GLY A 59 -12.13 6.61 4.70
CA GLY A 59 -12.62 7.96 5.00
C GLY A 59 -12.28 8.41 6.42
N TRP A 60 -12.52 9.68 6.72
CA TRP A 60 -12.15 10.27 8.03
C TRP A 60 -13.09 9.85 9.17
N TYR A 61 -14.31 9.43 8.86
CA TYR A 61 -15.37 9.14 9.84
C TYR A 61 -15.25 7.76 10.50
N LYS A 62 -14.41 6.87 9.95
CA LYS A 62 -14.15 5.53 10.49
C LYS A 62 -12.97 5.46 11.46
N LEU A 63 -12.18 6.53 11.56
CA LEU A 63 -11.10 6.58 12.54
C LEU A 63 -11.64 6.84 13.95
N PRO A 64 -11.05 6.20 14.98
CA PRO A 64 -11.39 6.51 16.36
C PRO A 64 -11.14 8.01 16.61
N LYS A 65 -12.10 8.66 17.27
CA LYS A 65 -11.89 10.04 17.71
C LYS A 65 -10.73 10.06 18.71
N PRO A 66 -9.78 11.00 18.60
CA PRO A 66 -8.83 11.21 19.68
C PRO A 66 -9.61 11.55 20.96
N GLU A 67 -9.19 10.97 22.09
CA GLU A 67 -9.73 11.23 23.42
C GLU A 67 -9.60 12.71 23.81
#